data_AF-A0A3Q4M184-F1
#
_entry.id   AF-A0A3Q4M184-F1
#
_cell.length_a   1.000
_cell.length_b   1.000
_cell.length_c   1.000
_cell.angle_alpha   90.00
_cell.angle_beta   90.00
_cell.angle_gamma   90.00
#
_symmetry.space_group_name_H-M   'P 1'
#
loop_
_entity.id
_entity.type
_entity.pdbx_description
1 polymer ?
#
loop_
_entity_poly.entity_id
_entity_poly.type
_entity_poly.pdbx_seq_one_letter_code
_entity_poly.pdbx_strand_id
1 'polypeptide(L)'
;MLQKCKKLRKERAKCFSPHCILNILLKNQWPLYMSSELVFHFQTLLDNFERTVIDDSRLAGRPAEIFVGKMFKMEVWETLLTSMRVGEVAEFWCDAIHTGLYPIVSKGMRLIAQGKDPLEGQRHMCGMGNLFHYHSTGFPELDELMRTPQPLIFIMELLQVRDPMSYQRESWMMEKDEKLQTVPVLHMQGNALVQQKKYRDAASKYKEAVLLLKTVQ
;
A
#
# COMPACT_ATOMS: atom_id res chain seq x y z
N MET A 1 -20.76 -19.33 -23.49
CA MET A 1 -19.32 -19.03 -23.60
C MET A 1 -18.69 -18.45 -22.32
N LEU A 2 -19.36 -17.56 -21.57
CA LEU A 2 -18.82 -16.97 -20.32
C LEU A 2 -18.33 -18.00 -19.27
N GLN A 3 -19.05 -19.10 -19.07
CA GLN A 3 -18.67 -20.12 -18.08
C GLN A 3 -17.40 -20.91 -18.46
N LYS A 4 -17.11 -21.08 -19.76
CA LYS A 4 -15.86 -21.70 -20.22
C LYS A 4 -14.67 -20.75 -20.06
N CYS A 5 -14.84 -19.45 -20.31
CA CYS A 5 -13.81 -18.43 -20.02
C CYS A 5 -13.48 -18.34 -18.53
N LYS A 6 -14.48 -18.37 -17.63
CA LYS A 6 -14.23 -18.41 -16.18
C LYS A 6 -13.44 -19.66 -15.73
N LYS A 7 -13.65 -20.80 -16.40
CA LYS A 7 -12.96 -22.06 -16.09
C LYS A 7 -11.51 -22.07 -16.60
N LEU A 8 -11.25 -21.55 -17.80
CA LEU A 8 -9.90 -21.39 -18.36
C LEU A 8 -9.06 -20.32 -17.65
N ARG A 9 -9.68 -19.24 -17.14
CA ARG A 9 -9.00 -18.19 -16.34
C ARG A 9 -8.35 -18.72 -15.06
N LYS A 10 -8.89 -19.80 -14.47
CA LYS A 10 -8.34 -20.43 -13.26
C LYS A 10 -6.99 -21.15 -13.48
N GLU A 11 -6.59 -21.43 -14.72
CA GLU A 11 -5.39 -22.23 -15.00
C GLU A 11 -4.09 -21.41 -15.10
N ARG A 12 -4.17 -20.07 -15.24
CA ARG A 12 -2.98 -19.18 -15.27
C ARG A 12 -2.98 -18.09 -14.19
N ALA A 13 -4.15 -17.60 -13.79
CA ALA A 13 -4.27 -16.59 -12.74
C ALA A 13 -4.54 -17.24 -11.39
N LYS A 14 -3.90 -16.76 -10.32
CA LYS A 14 -4.31 -17.10 -8.95
C LYS A 14 -5.66 -16.42 -8.71
N CYS A 15 -6.73 -17.21 -8.72
CA CYS A 15 -8.09 -16.69 -8.51
C CYS A 15 -8.31 -16.47 -7.00
N PHE A 16 -8.54 -15.23 -6.58
CA PHE A 16 -8.84 -14.91 -5.19
C PHE A 16 -10.36 -14.91 -4.95
N SER A 17 -10.89 -16.06 -4.54
CA SER A 17 -12.20 -16.16 -3.88
C SER A 17 -12.02 -16.31 -2.36
N PRO A 18 -13.07 -16.11 -1.53
CA PRO A 18 -12.96 -16.29 -0.07
C PRO A 18 -12.37 -17.65 0.36
N HIS A 19 -12.58 -18.70 -0.43
CA HIS A 19 -12.00 -20.03 -0.19
C HIS A 19 -10.50 -20.13 -0.55
N CYS A 20 -10.01 -19.29 -1.47
CA CYS A 20 -8.60 -19.25 -1.86
C CYS A 20 -7.75 -18.48 -0.84
N ILE A 21 -8.32 -17.47 -0.18
CA ILE A 21 -7.69 -16.72 0.92
C ILE A 21 -7.23 -17.69 2.03
N LEU A 22 -8.11 -18.59 2.46
CA LEU A 22 -7.83 -19.54 3.55
C LEU A 22 -6.68 -20.51 3.22
N ASN A 23 -6.57 -20.96 1.97
CA ASN A 23 -5.51 -21.89 1.54
C ASN A 23 -4.14 -21.21 1.36
N ILE A 24 -4.11 -19.91 1.07
CA ILE A 24 -2.87 -19.13 0.94
C ILE A 24 -2.30 -18.81 2.33
N LEU A 25 -3.16 -18.42 3.27
CA LEU A 25 -2.78 -18.16 4.67
C LEU A 25 -2.17 -19.39 5.36
N LEU A 26 -2.61 -20.61 5.00
CA LEU A 26 -2.07 -21.86 5.55
C LEU A 26 -0.71 -22.27 4.96
N LYS A 27 -0.34 -21.79 3.76
CA LYS A 27 0.89 -22.23 3.06
C LYS A 27 2.11 -21.34 3.31
N ASN A 28 1.90 -20.09 3.74
CA ASN A 28 2.99 -19.17 4.04
C ASN A 28 3.07 -18.90 5.54
N GLN A 29 3.53 -19.90 6.29
CA GLN A 29 3.99 -19.72 7.67
C GLN A 29 5.39 -19.08 7.65
N TRP A 30 5.49 -17.87 7.11
CA TRP A 30 6.63 -16.99 7.33
C TRP A 30 6.23 -16.03 8.46
N PRO A 31 7.08 -15.80 9.46
CA PRO A 31 6.81 -14.78 10.47
C PRO A 31 6.99 -13.41 9.79
N LEU A 32 6.00 -12.95 9.03
CA LEU A 32 5.99 -11.59 8.54
C LEU A 32 5.72 -10.68 9.74
N TYR A 33 6.82 -10.13 10.26
CA TYR A 33 6.85 -9.12 11.28
C TYR A 33 5.84 -8.01 10.94
N MET A 34 5.01 -7.65 11.93
CA MET A 34 3.83 -6.76 11.87
C MET A 34 4.13 -5.28 11.51
N SER A 35 5.12 -5.03 10.66
CA SER A 35 5.51 -3.68 10.25
C SER A 35 6.46 -3.66 9.05
N SER A 36 6.44 -4.70 8.20
CA SER A 36 7.33 -4.79 7.02
C SER A 36 6.90 -3.84 5.91
N GLU A 37 7.87 -3.30 5.18
CA GLU A 37 7.64 -2.52 3.97
C GLU A 37 7.86 -3.40 2.73
N LEU A 38 6.89 -3.38 1.82
CA LEU A 38 6.90 -4.16 0.59
C LEU A 38 7.13 -3.22 -0.59
N VAL A 39 8.18 -3.48 -1.35
CA VAL A 39 8.52 -2.76 -2.58
C VAL A 39 8.20 -3.65 -3.77
N PHE A 40 7.37 -3.17 -4.70
CA PHE A 40 6.85 -4.00 -5.79
C PHE A 40 6.52 -3.20 -7.05
N HIS A 41 6.52 -3.86 -8.19
CA HIS A 41 5.86 -3.37 -9.39
C HIS A 41 4.45 -3.93 -9.49
N PHE A 42 3.55 -3.17 -10.11
CA PHE A 42 2.21 -3.64 -10.40
C PHE A 42 1.70 -3.09 -11.74
N GLN A 43 0.81 -3.85 -12.36
CA GLN A 43 -0.01 -3.43 -13.46
C GLN A 43 -1.45 -3.84 -13.17
N THR A 44 -2.38 -2.89 -13.27
CA THR A 44 -3.81 -3.14 -13.06
C THR A 44 -4.53 -3.13 -14.40
N LEU A 45 -5.33 -4.15 -14.63
CA LEU A 45 -6.08 -4.35 -15.87
C LEU A 45 -7.56 -4.51 -15.59
N LEU A 46 -8.39 -4.04 -16.52
CA LEU A 46 -9.80 -4.41 -16.58
C LEU A 46 -9.95 -5.89 -16.94
N ASP A 47 -10.96 -6.56 -16.37
CA ASP A 47 -11.33 -7.93 -16.74
C ASP A 47 -12.16 -8.02 -18.05
N ASN A 48 -11.81 -7.20 -19.03
CA ASN A 48 -12.41 -7.23 -20.37
C ASN A 48 -11.57 -8.10 -21.33
N PHE A 49 -12.03 -8.25 -22.57
CA PHE A 49 -11.33 -9.07 -23.57
C PHE A 49 -9.95 -8.51 -23.91
N GLU A 50 -9.82 -7.18 -23.96
CA GLU A 50 -8.59 -6.47 -24.34
C GLU A 50 -7.57 -6.38 -23.21
N ARG A 51 -7.95 -6.71 -21.97
CA ARG A 51 -7.16 -6.50 -20.76
C ARG A 51 -6.63 -5.06 -20.69
N THR A 52 -7.55 -4.09 -20.82
CA THR A 52 -7.20 -2.66 -20.84
C THR A 52 -6.42 -2.28 -19.58
N VAL A 53 -5.23 -1.71 -19.76
CA VAL A 53 -4.36 -1.24 -18.67
C VAL A 53 -4.93 0.04 -18.07
N ILE A 54 -5.13 0.06 -16.75
CA ILE A 54 -5.54 1.24 -16.00
C ILE A 54 -4.33 1.95 -15.41
N ASP A 55 -3.43 1.20 -14.78
CA ASP A 55 -2.22 1.73 -14.16
C ASP A 55 -1.06 0.74 -14.35
N ASP A 56 0.14 1.29 -14.49
CA ASP A 56 1.39 0.53 -14.59
C ASP A 56 2.50 1.30 -13.88
N SER A 57 3.03 0.74 -12.80
CA SER A 57 4.06 1.44 -12.01
C SER A 57 5.41 1.53 -12.73
N ARG A 58 5.67 0.70 -13.74
CA ARG A 58 6.88 0.84 -14.55
C ARG A 58 6.82 2.07 -15.44
N LEU A 59 5.64 2.39 -15.98
CA LEU A 59 5.43 3.61 -16.76
C LEU A 59 5.54 4.88 -15.89
N ALA A 60 5.19 4.77 -14.61
CA ALA A 60 5.37 5.84 -13.63
C ALA A 60 6.84 6.04 -13.20
N GLY A 61 7.77 5.18 -13.62
CA GLY A 61 9.20 5.32 -13.39
C GLY A 61 9.68 4.98 -11.98
N ARG A 62 8.82 4.48 -11.09
CA ARG A 62 9.19 4.07 -9.73
C ARG A 62 8.31 2.91 -9.21
N PRO A 63 8.87 1.98 -8.41
CA PRO A 63 8.09 0.93 -7.77
C PRO A 63 7.11 1.53 -6.75
N ALA A 64 6.07 0.76 -6.44
CA ALA A 64 5.13 1.07 -5.37
C ALA A 64 5.66 0.53 -4.04
N GLU A 65 5.27 1.20 -2.96
CA GLU A 65 5.66 0.86 -1.60
C GLU A 65 4.40 0.80 -0.72
N ILE A 66 4.23 -0.30 0.03
CA ILE A 66 3.19 -0.42 1.06
C ILE A 66 3.79 -0.90 2.37
N PHE A 67 3.23 -0.44 3.49
CA PHE A 67 3.59 -0.91 4.83
C PHE A 67 2.51 -1.85 5.35
N VAL A 68 2.88 -3.09 5.65
CA VAL A 68 1.97 -4.10 6.21
C VAL A 68 1.47 -3.65 7.59
N GLY A 69 0.16 -3.74 7.81
CA GLY A 69 -0.46 -3.41 9.10
C GLY A 69 -0.62 -1.91 9.35
N LYS A 70 -0.25 -1.05 8.39
CA LYS A 70 -0.67 0.35 8.36
C LYS A 70 -1.85 0.46 7.41
N MET A 71 -2.81 1.31 7.73
CA MET A 71 -4.06 1.44 6.98
C MET A 71 -3.82 1.94 5.54
N PHE A 72 -3.40 1.05 4.64
CA PHE A 72 -3.54 1.28 3.22
C PHE A 72 -5.01 1.08 2.87
N LYS A 73 -5.57 1.95 2.02
CA LYS A 73 -7.01 1.90 1.65
C LYS A 73 -7.38 0.68 0.76
N MET A 74 -6.52 -0.34 0.64
CA MET A 74 -6.75 -1.54 -0.18
C MET A 74 -6.19 -2.82 0.46
N GLU A 75 -6.90 -3.35 1.46
CA GLU A 75 -6.51 -4.54 2.25
C GLU A 75 -6.20 -5.79 1.41
N VAL A 76 -6.85 -5.92 0.24
CA VAL A 76 -6.60 -7.08 -0.64
C VAL A 76 -5.14 -7.13 -1.11
N TRP A 77 -4.49 -5.98 -1.36
CA TRP A 77 -3.10 -5.94 -1.85
C TRP A 77 -2.10 -6.49 -0.83
N GLU A 78 -2.31 -6.23 0.47
CA GLU A 78 -1.48 -6.85 1.52
C GLU A 78 -1.58 -8.37 1.45
N THR A 79 -2.80 -8.90 1.31
CA THR A 79 -3.02 -10.34 1.19
C THR A 79 -2.36 -10.92 -0.06
N LEU A 80 -2.41 -10.21 -1.19
CA LEU A 80 -1.76 -10.63 -2.44
C LEU A 80 -0.23 -10.67 -2.27
N LEU A 81 0.36 -9.57 -1.80
CA LEU A 81 1.81 -9.42 -1.72
C LEU A 81 2.45 -10.32 -0.66
N THR A 82 1.79 -10.52 0.49
CA THR A 82 2.25 -11.46 1.52
C THR A 82 2.14 -12.93 1.10
N SER A 83 1.40 -13.22 0.02
CA SER A 83 1.38 -14.56 -0.60
C SER A 83 2.59 -14.84 -1.49
N MET A 84 3.34 -13.81 -1.88
CA MET A 84 4.41 -13.88 -2.87
C MET A 84 5.78 -14.08 -2.25
N ARG A 85 6.70 -14.67 -3.02
CA ARG A 85 8.14 -14.67 -2.72
C ARG A 85 8.80 -13.45 -3.35
N VAL A 86 9.91 -12.98 -2.77
CA VAL A 86 10.74 -11.95 -3.39
C VAL A 86 11.23 -12.43 -4.76
N GLY A 87 11.10 -11.59 -5.78
CA GLY A 87 11.36 -11.89 -7.19
C GLY A 87 10.21 -12.59 -7.91
N GLU A 88 9.11 -12.94 -7.23
CA GLU A 88 7.95 -13.56 -7.86
C GLU A 88 7.15 -12.54 -8.67
N VAL A 89 6.71 -12.95 -9.87
CA VAL A 89 5.69 -12.26 -10.67
C VAL A 89 4.42 -13.10 -10.66
N ALA A 90 3.30 -12.51 -10.26
CA ALA A 90 2.02 -13.21 -10.15
C ALA A 90 0.85 -12.39 -10.72
N GLU A 91 -0.07 -13.08 -11.39
CA GLU A 91 -1.36 -12.53 -11.86
C GLU A 91 -2.47 -12.94 -10.89
N PHE A 92 -3.18 -11.94 -10.36
CA PHE A 92 -4.29 -12.10 -9.44
C PHE A 92 -5.57 -11.54 -10.06
N TRP A 93 -6.61 -12.35 -10.12
CA TRP A 93 -7.96 -11.87 -10.45
C TRP A 93 -8.72 -11.61 -9.15
N CYS A 94 -9.26 -10.40 -9.00
CA CYS A 94 -10.00 -9.95 -7.83
C CYS A 94 -11.42 -9.53 -8.21
N ASP A 95 -12.41 -10.06 -7.51
CA ASP A 95 -13.81 -9.73 -7.70
C ASP A 95 -14.12 -8.27 -7.30
N ALA A 96 -15.23 -7.72 -7.82
CA ALA A 96 -15.66 -6.34 -7.60
C ALA A 96 -15.79 -5.98 -6.11
N ILE A 97 -16.11 -6.96 -5.25
CA ILE A 97 -16.19 -6.77 -3.80
C ILE A 97 -14.87 -6.34 -3.16
N HIS A 98 -13.73 -6.62 -3.81
CA HIS A 98 -12.39 -6.29 -3.31
C HIS A 98 -11.75 -5.10 -4.03
N THR A 99 -12.35 -4.63 -5.13
CA THR A 99 -11.77 -3.58 -6.00
C THR A 99 -12.46 -2.24 -5.88
N GLY A 100 -13.55 -2.12 -5.09
CA GLY A 100 -14.33 -0.88 -4.97
C GLY A 100 -13.53 0.35 -4.49
N LEU A 101 -12.46 0.14 -3.72
CA LEU A 101 -11.56 1.22 -3.27
C LEU A 101 -10.42 1.52 -4.23
N TYR A 102 -10.22 0.71 -5.27
CA TYR A 102 -9.15 0.88 -6.25
C TYR A 102 -9.10 2.29 -6.87
N PRO A 103 -10.23 2.90 -7.30
CA PRO A 103 -10.19 4.23 -7.90
C PRO A 103 -9.59 5.30 -6.98
N ILE A 104 -9.89 5.24 -5.68
CA ILE A 104 -9.38 6.19 -4.68
C ILE A 104 -7.89 5.99 -4.48
N VAL A 105 -7.44 4.74 -4.43
CA VAL A 105 -6.02 4.39 -4.27
C VAL A 105 -5.22 4.77 -5.52
N SER A 106 -5.73 4.45 -6.71
CA SER A 106 -5.13 4.82 -8.00
C SER A 106 -4.97 6.34 -8.12
N LYS A 107 -6.00 7.12 -7.79
CA LYS A 107 -5.90 8.60 -7.74
C LYS A 107 -4.75 9.05 -6.84
N GLY A 108 -4.67 8.51 -5.62
CA GLY A 108 -3.59 8.84 -4.69
C GLY A 108 -2.21 8.51 -5.28
N MET A 109 -2.03 7.30 -5.81
CA MET A 109 -0.76 6.88 -6.43
C MET A 109 -0.34 7.79 -7.59
N ARG A 110 -1.29 8.19 -8.45
CA ARG A 110 -1.05 9.11 -9.57
C ARG A 110 -0.62 10.51 -9.09
N LEU A 111 -1.24 11.02 -8.02
CA LEU A 111 -0.85 12.31 -7.41
C LEU A 111 0.57 12.24 -6.83
N ILE A 112 0.90 11.20 -6.07
CA ILE A 112 2.25 11.03 -5.51
C ILE A 112 3.27 10.90 -6.65
N ALA A 113 2.93 10.24 -7.77
CA ALA A 113 3.82 10.12 -8.94
C ALA A 113 4.08 11.50 -9.60
N GLN A 114 3.16 12.45 -9.45
CA GLN A 114 3.33 13.85 -9.87
C GLN A 114 4.02 14.72 -8.81
N GLY A 115 4.43 14.15 -7.66
CA GLY A 115 4.99 14.91 -6.54
C GLY A 115 3.97 15.75 -5.76
N LYS A 116 2.68 15.42 -5.91
CA LYS A 116 1.56 16.10 -5.22
C LYS A 116 1.15 15.34 -3.95
N ASP A 117 0.44 16.03 -3.07
CA ASP A 117 -0.15 15.40 -1.88
C ASP A 117 -1.19 14.35 -2.32
N PRO A 118 -1.11 13.08 -1.86
CA PRO A 118 -2.12 12.06 -2.17
C PRO A 118 -3.55 12.41 -1.71
N LEU A 119 -3.67 13.33 -0.75
CA LEU A 119 -4.93 13.85 -0.22
C LEU A 119 -5.34 15.16 -0.90
N GLU A 120 -4.62 15.61 -1.93
CA GLU A 120 -4.97 16.84 -2.65
C GLU A 120 -6.39 16.71 -3.25
N GLY A 121 -7.27 17.61 -2.82
CA GLY A 121 -8.70 17.59 -3.17
C GLY A 121 -9.58 16.67 -2.30
N GLN A 122 -9.02 15.91 -1.36
CA GLN A 122 -9.79 15.24 -0.29
C GLN A 122 -10.07 16.24 0.84
N ARG A 123 -11.19 16.98 0.76
CA ARG A 123 -11.65 17.80 1.90
C ARG A 123 -12.21 16.89 3.00
N HIS A 124 -11.87 17.22 4.25
CA HIS A 124 -12.10 16.47 5.50
C HIS A 124 -13.49 15.82 5.61
N MET A 125 -13.55 14.54 6.03
CA MET A 125 -14.79 13.82 6.36
C MET A 125 -15.33 14.20 7.73
N CYS A 126 -15.87 15.41 7.89
CA CYS A 126 -16.68 15.76 9.06
C CYS A 126 -17.87 16.62 8.61
N GLY A 127 -19.07 16.01 8.59
CA GLY A 127 -20.33 16.71 8.35
C GLY A 127 -21.26 16.02 7.34
N MET A 128 -22.57 16.21 7.54
CA MET A 128 -23.69 15.81 6.66
C MET A 128 -23.69 16.53 5.28
N GLY A 129 -22.55 17.00 4.78
CA GLY A 129 -22.39 17.71 3.51
C GLY A 129 -21.87 16.87 2.34
N ASN A 130 -21.69 15.55 2.53
CA ASN A 130 -20.81 14.73 1.70
C ASN A 130 -21.45 14.02 0.49
N LEU A 131 -22.62 14.46 0.01
CA LEU A 131 -23.22 13.85 -1.19
C LEU A 131 -22.73 14.46 -2.52
N PHE A 132 -22.08 15.63 -2.51
CA PHE A 132 -21.96 16.46 -3.72
C PHE A 132 -20.54 16.69 -4.29
N HIS A 133 -19.47 16.11 -3.72
CA HIS A 133 -18.09 16.33 -4.22
C HIS A 133 -17.39 15.09 -4.81
N TYR A 134 -18.11 14.00 -5.07
CA TYR A 134 -17.57 12.77 -5.67
C TYR A 134 -17.94 12.57 -7.16
N HIS A 135 -18.26 13.64 -7.91
CA HIS A 135 -18.61 13.47 -9.32
C HIS A 135 -17.41 13.20 -10.24
N SER A 136 -16.18 13.47 -9.80
CA SER A 136 -14.99 13.12 -10.57
C SER A 136 -13.71 13.03 -9.73
N THR A 137 -12.93 12.00 -9.99
CA THR A 137 -11.55 11.79 -9.55
C THR A 137 -10.56 12.68 -10.32
N GLY A 138 -11.00 13.28 -11.43
CA GLY A 138 -10.14 13.91 -12.43
C GLY A 138 -9.63 12.94 -13.49
N PHE A 139 -9.99 11.66 -13.40
CA PHE A 139 -9.59 10.59 -14.30
C PHE A 139 -10.84 9.82 -14.77
N PRO A 140 -11.32 10.04 -16.00
CA PRO A 140 -12.58 9.46 -16.48
C PRO A 140 -12.67 7.94 -16.32
N GLU A 141 -11.56 7.23 -16.48
CA GLU A 141 -11.47 5.78 -16.32
C GLU A 141 -11.67 5.33 -14.87
N LEU A 142 -11.21 6.13 -13.89
CA LEU A 142 -11.42 5.84 -12.47
C LEU A 142 -12.85 6.21 -12.04
N ASP A 143 -13.42 7.25 -12.65
CA ASP A 143 -14.82 7.65 -12.44
C ASP A 143 -15.78 6.59 -12.92
N GLU A 144 -15.51 6.02 -14.09
CA GLU A 144 -16.29 4.88 -14.59
C GLU A 144 -16.18 3.69 -13.64
N LEU A 145 -14.97 3.37 -13.16
CA LEU A 145 -14.76 2.26 -12.24
C LEU A 145 -15.44 2.47 -10.86
N MET A 146 -15.57 3.71 -10.39
CA MET A 146 -16.39 4.04 -9.21
C MET A 146 -17.89 3.86 -9.49
N ARG A 147 -18.35 4.27 -10.67
CA ARG A 147 -19.76 4.20 -11.07
C ARG A 147 -20.22 2.75 -11.32
N THR A 148 -19.35 1.95 -11.91
CA THR A 148 -19.59 0.56 -12.25
C THR A 148 -18.49 -0.33 -11.66
N PRO A 149 -18.56 -0.66 -10.36
CA PRO A 149 -17.61 -1.58 -9.73
C PRO A 149 -17.54 -2.91 -10.47
N GLN A 150 -16.33 -3.32 -10.83
CA GLN A 150 -16.08 -4.51 -11.63
C GLN A 150 -14.81 -5.24 -11.18
N PRO A 151 -14.66 -6.54 -11.50
CA PRO A 151 -13.44 -7.27 -11.23
C PRO A 151 -12.23 -6.65 -11.94
N LEU A 152 -11.07 -6.72 -11.28
CA LEU A 152 -9.80 -6.26 -11.81
C LEU A 152 -8.78 -7.39 -11.80
N ILE A 153 -7.79 -7.28 -12.65
CA ILE A 153 -6.62 -8.16 -12.67
C ILE A 153 -5.41 -7.33 -12.21
N PHE A 154 -4.72 -7.81 -11.19
CA PHE A 154 -3.46 -7.24 -10.72
C PHE A 154 -2.31 -8.18 -11.10
N ILE A 155 -1.40 -7.69 -11.93
CA ILE A 155 -0.11 -8.35 -12.17
C ILE A 155 0.89 -7.66 -11.26
N MET A 156 1.49 -8.40 -10.32
CA MET A 156 2.40 -7.86 -9.33
C MET A 156 3.75 -8.55 -9.40
N GLU A 157 4.83 -7.81 -9.17
CA GLU A 157 6.19 -8.31 -8.99
C GLU A 157 6.72 -7.81 -7.65
N LEU A 158 6.94 -8.73 -6.70
CA LEU A 158 7.50 -8.36 -5.39
C LEU A 158 9.02 -8.23 -5.51
N LEU A 159 9.55 -7.02 -5.37
CA LEU A 159 10.97 -6.74 -5.54
C LEU A 159 11.76 -6.93 -4.25
N GLN A 160 11.22 -6.45 -3.13
CA GLN A 160 11.93 -6.46 -1.86
C GLN A 160 10.94 -6.41 -0.68
N VAL A 161 11.34 -7.04 0.42
CA VAL A 161 10.74 -6.84 1.74
C VAL A 161 11.79 -6.13 2.59
N ARG A 162 11.51 -4.91 3.04
CA ARG A 162 12.38 -4.14 3.94
C ARG A 162 11.88 -4.27 5.38
N ASP A 163 12.84 -4.40 6.29
CA ASP A 163 12.56 -4.38 7.72
C ASP A 163 12.15 -2.96 8.14
N PRO A 164 11.10 -2.80 8.98
CA PRO A 164 10.65 -1.49 9.47
C PRO A 164 11.76 -0.64 10.08
N MET A 165 12.80 -1.26 10.65
CA MET A 165 13.93 -0.59 11.28
C MET A 165 14.98 -0.10 10.27
N SER A 166 14.95 -0.61 9.02
CA SER A 166 15.87 -0.22 7.93
C SER A 166 15.42 1.02 7.16
N TYR A 167 14.15 1.43 7.33
CA TYR A 167 13.60 2.65 6.76
C TYR A 167 13.61 3.75 7.82
N GLN A 168 14.33 4.86 7.58
CA GLN A 168 14.13 6.09 8.36
C GLN A 168 12.72 6.58 8.10
N ARG A 169 11.75 6.14 8.92
CA ARG A 169 10.36 6.60 8.81
C ARG A 169 10.32 8.10 8.96
N GLU A 170 9.81 8.78 7.94
CA GLU A 170 9.43 10.17 8.06
C GLU A 170 8.33 10.28 9.14
N SER A 171 8.50 11.24 10.06
CA SER A 171 7.69 11.38 11.28
C SER A 171 6.17 11.53 11.04
N TRP A 172 5.73 11.82 9.83
CA TRP A 172 4.32 11.95 9.46
C TRP A 172 3.62 10.59 9.26
N MET A 173 4.35 9.49 9.08
CA MET A 173 3.79 8.15 8.84
C MET A 173 3.57 7.31 10.10
N MET A 174 4.03 7.76 11.26
CA MET A 174 3.86 7.03 12.52
C MET A 174 2.50 7.35 13.16
N GLU A 175 1.83 6.35 13.72
CA GLU A 175 0.63 6.57 14.54
C GLU A 175 1.00 7.25 15.87
N LYS A 176 0.07 7.96 16.50
CA LYS A 176 0.36 8.77 17.70
C LYS A 176 1.01 7.95 18.83
N ASP A 177 0.49 6.76 19.10
CA ASP A 177 1.00 5.88 20.15
C ASP A 177 2.37 5.29 19.77
N GLU A 178 2.58 5.01 18.48
CA GLU A 178 3.85 4.51 17.95
C GLU A 178 4.97 5.57 18.05
N LYS A 179 4.65 6.85 17.78
CA LYS A 179 5.56 7.97 18.00
C LYS A 179 5.98 8.05 19.46
N LEU A 180 5.03 7.93 20.39
CA LEU A 180 5.29 7.99 21.83
C LEU A 180 6.17 6.83 22.31
N GLN A 181 6.00 5.62 21.77
CA GLN A 181 6.85 4.47 22.09
C GLN A 181 8.27 4.58 21.51
N THR A 182 8.43 5.25 20.36
CA THR A 182 9.72 5.40 19.67
C THR A 182 10.64 6.42 20.37
N VAL A 183 10.07 7.45 20.99
CA VAL A 183 10.83 8.53 21.66
C VAL A 183 11.81 8.03 22.73
N PRO A 184 11.40 7.17 23.69
CA PRO A 184 12.32 6.58 24.67
C PRO A 184 13.46 5.79 24.04
N VAL A 185 13.20 5.07 22.94
CA VAL A 185 14.21 4.27 22.22
C VAL A 185 15.27 5.17 21.58
N LEU A 186 14.85 6.23 20.88
CA LEU A 186 15.78 7.20 20.28
C LEU A 186 16.60 7.93 21.34
N HIS A 187 15.99 8.25 22.48
CA HIS A 187 16.70 8.86 23.61
C HIS A 187 17.78 7.91 24.18
N MET A 188 17.47 6.63 24.38
CA MET A 188 18.46 5.64 24.83
C MET A 188 19.59 5.44 23.82
N GLN A 189 19.29 5.40 22.52
CA GLN A 189 20.31 5.34 21.47
C GLN A 189 21.21 6.58 21.47
N GLY A 190 20.63 7.77 21.65
CA GLY A 190 21.38 9.01 21.83
C GLY A 190 22.34 8.93 23.02
N ASN A 191 21.85 8.45 24.18
CA ASN A 191 22.66 8.28 25.39
C ASN A 191 23.84 7.32 25.17
N ALA A 192 23.62 6.20 24.49
CA ALA A 192 24.69 5.26 24.16
C ALA A 192 25.76 5.90 23.25
N LEU A 193 25.37 6.73 22.29
CA LEU A 193 26.30 7.46 21.41
C LEU A 193 27.07 8.56 22.17
N VAL A 194 26.45 9.22 23.15
CA VAL A 194 27.14 10.16 24.05
C VAL A 194 28.23 9.45 24.85
N GLN A 195 27.94 8.26 25.40
CA GLN A 195 28.95 7.46 26.11
C GLN A 195 30.13 7.06 25.19
N GLN A 196 29.86 6.86 23.90
CA GLN A 196 30.88 6.60 22.89
C GLN A 196 31.58 7.87 22.36
N LYS A 197 31.27 9.05 22.92
CA LYS A 197 31.77 10.38 22.47
C LYS A 197 31.41 10.73 21.01
N LYS A 198 30.39 10.07 20.43
CA LYS A 198 29.87 10.34 19.08
C LYS A 198 28.78 11.41 19.13
N TYR A 199 29.18 12.63 19.45
CA TYR A 199 28.23 13.70 19.77
C TYR A 199 27.36 14.14 18.57
N ARG A 200 27.88 14.09 17.34
CA ARG A 200 27.11 14.42 16.13
C ARG A 200 25.98 13.44 15.89
N ASP A 201 26.27 12.15 16.02
CA ASP A 201 25.28 11.09 15.82
C ASP A 201 24.24 11.10 16.96
N ALA A 202 24.69 11.33 18.19
CA ALA A 202 23.80 11.50 19.34
C ALA A 202 22.83 12.68 19.14
N ALA A 203 23.35 13.84 18.70
CA ALA A 203 22.53 15.01 18.40
C ALA A 203 21.49 14.73 17.31
N SER A 204 21.84 13.93 16.29
CA SER A 204 20.90 13.49 15.26
C SER A 204 19.76 12.65 15.86
N LYS A 205 20.06 11.71 16.76
CA LYS A 205 19.04 10.88 17.45
C LYS A 205 18.14 11.68 18.38
N TYR A 206 18.68 12.63 19.14
CA TYR A 206 17.85 13.51 19.96
C TYR A 206 16.97 14.44 19.13
N LYS A 207 17.49 14.98 18.02
CA LYS A 207 16.71 15.80 17.09
C LYS A 207 15.52 15.01 16.52
N GLU A 208 15.74 13.76 16.14
CA GLU A 208 14.68 12.85 15.66
C GLU A 208 13.59 12.63 16.72
N ALA A 209 13.98 12.37 17.98
CA ALA A 209 13.04 12.21 19.10
C ALA A 209 12.20 13.49 19.35
N VAL A 210 12.83 14.66 19.30
CA VAL A 210 12.14 15.95 19.47
C VAL A 210 11.17 16.22 18.33
N LEU A 211 11.52 15.88 17.09
CA LEU A 211 10.63 16.03 15.94
C LEU A 211 9.40 15.14 16.08
N LEU A 212 9.57 13.89 16.54
CA LEU A 212 8.43 13.00 16.80
C LEU A 212 7.48 13.59 17.85
N LEU A 213 7.99 14.06 18.99
CA LEU A 213 7.18 14.71 20.03
C LEU A 213 6.40 15.92 19.52
N LYS A 214 7.01 16.76 18.68
CA LYS A 214 6.34 17.94 18.09
C LYS A 214 5.18 17.56 17.17
N THR A 215 5.19 16.35 16.60
CA THR A 215 4.12 15.88 15.70
C THR A 215 3.05 15.04 16.42
N VAL A 216 3.09 14.98 17.76
CA VAL A 216 2.11 14.30 18.63
C VAL A 216 1.20 15.30 19.37
N GLN A 217 1.66 16.56 19.54
CA GLN A 217 0.92 17.68 20.13
C GLN A 217 -0.09 18.27 19.14
#